data_AF-A0A519YQF5-F1
#
_entry.id   AF-A0A519YQF5-F1
#
_cell.length_a   1.000
_cell.length_b   1.000
_cell.length_c   1.000
_cell.angle_alpha   90.00
_cell.angle_beta   90.00
_cell.angle_gamma   90.00
#
_symmetry.space_group_name_H-M   'P 1'
#
loop_
_entity.id
_entity.type
_entity.pdbx_description
1 polymer ?
#
loop_
_entity_poly.entity_id
_entity_poly.type
_entity_poly.pdbx_seq_one_letter_code
_entity_poly.pdbx_strand_id
1 'polypeptide(L)'
;MLDTLTDIRQRLRAKAYHNEEHVRLSLVARLVQQLGWDIWDPSEVYAEFKATRKEDHTRVDLALFTHDFEATTIFIECKSVGGLTKDLAAVEKQLRDYNRDHTALFTLLTDGRHWRFYYSFTSGEFKDKLFCKFDLLTDDLEEIADHFDTF
;
A
#
# COMPACT_ATOMS: atom_id res chain seq x y z
N MET A 1 -4.20 -14.59 7.94
CA MET A 1 -2.98 -14.06 7.30
C MET A 1 -2.20 -15.10 6.47
N LEU A 2 -1.56 -16.11 7.07
CA LEU A 2 -0.62 -17.01 6.37
C LEU A 2 -1.21 -17.76 5.15
N ASP A 3 -2.44 -18.28 5.27
CA ASP A 3 -3.13 -18.95 4.15
C ASP A 3 -3.40 -17.98 2.99
N THR A 4 -3.77 -16.74 3.30
CA THR A 4 -4.00 -15.67 2.31
C THR A 4 -2.70 -15.34 1.59
N LEU A 5 -1.60 -15.14 2.32
CA LEU A 5 -0.28 -14.89 1.73
C LEU A 5 0.20 -16.08 0.87
N THR A 6 -0.08 -17.31 1.30
CA THR A 6 0.26 -18.53 0.54
C THR A 6 -0.48 -18.59 -0.78
N ASP A 7 -1.80 -18.37 -0.79
CA ASP A 7 -2.60 -18.32 -2.02
C ASP A 7 -2.15 -17.17 -2.94
N ILE A 8 -1.91 -15.97 -2.39
CA ILE A 8 -1.40 -14.83 -3.16
C ILE A 8 -0.07 -15.17 -3.83
N ARG A 9 0.88 -15.76 -3.08
CA ARG A 9 2.20 -16.16 -3.60
C ARG A 9 2.08 -17.19 -4.71
N GLN A 10 1.18 -18.16 -4.59
CA GLN A 10 0.90 -19.12 -5.66
C GLN A 10 0.36 -18.44 -6.92
N ARG A 11 -0.57 -17.49 -6.78
CA ARG A 11 -1.13 -16.70 -7.90
C ARG A 11 -0.09 -15.80 -8.57
N LEU A 12 0.82 -15.20 -7.80
CA LEU A 12 1.96 -14.45 -8.35
C LEU A 12 2.88 -15.36 -9.18
N ARG A 13 3.22 -16.56 -8.68
CA ARG A 13 4.02 -17.56 -9.42
C ARG A 13 3.32 -18.01 -10.70
N ALA A 14 2.00 -18.13 -10.67
CA ALA A 14 1.17 -18.46 -11.83
C ALA A 14 0.91 -17.26 -12.77
N LYS A 15 1.43 -16.06 -12.46
CA LYS A 15 1.22 -14.81 -13.22
C LYS A 15 -0.26 -14.46 -13.44
N ALA A 16 -1.09 -14.68 -12.42
CA ALA A 16 -2.54 -14.47 -12.50
C ALA A 16 -2.99 -12.99 -12.43
N TYR A 17 -2.12 -12.08 -11.98
CA TYR A 17 -2.42 -10.64 -11.90
C TYR A 17 -1.90 -9.94 -13.16
N HIS A 18 -2.80 -9.48 -14.01
CA HIS A 18 -2.46 -9.00 -15.37
C HIS A 18 -2.38 -7.47 -15.47
N ASN A 19 -2.97 -6.76 -14.52
CA ASN A 19 -3.00 -5.30 -14.47
C ASN A 19 -2.98 -4.81 -13.02
N GLU A 20 -2.94 -3.50 -12.84
CA GLU A 20 -2.91 -2.83 -11.53
C GLU A 20 -4.17 -3.11 -10.71
N GLU A 21 -5.33 -3.15 -11.38
CA GLU A 21 -6.62 -3.41 -10.73
C GLU A 21 -6.70 -4.83 -10.14
N HIS A 22 -6.10 -5.82 -10.81
CA HIS A 22 -5.96 -7.17 -10.24
C HIS A 22 -5.10 -7.15 -8.96
N VAL A 23 -4.05 -6.34 -8.91
CA VAL A 23 -3.24 -6.17 -7.68
C VAL A 23 -4.06 -5.46 -6.60
N ARG A 24 -4.71 -4.35 -6.93
CA ARG A 24 -5.48 -3.55 -5.97
C ARG A 24 -6.65 -4.35 -5.37
N LEU A 25 -7.52 -4.90 -6.21
CA LEU A 25 -8.75 -5.58 -5.76
C LEU A 25 -8.53 -7.03 -5.33
N SER A 26 -7.75 -7.82 -6.11
CA SER A 26 -7.64 -9.26 -5.87
C SER A 26 -6.47 -9.65 -4.96
N LEU A 27 -5.68 -8.69 -4.49
CA LEU A 27 -4.53 -8.93 -3.63
C LEU A 27 -4.51 -7.95 -2.45
N VAL A 28 -4.38 -6.64 -2.69
CA VAL A 28 -4.25 -5.64 -1.63
C VAL A 28 -5.52 -5.57 -0.79
N ALA A 29 -6.70 -5.47 -1.40
CA ALA A 29 -7.97 -5.42 -0.67
C ALA A 29 -8.21 -6.66 0.23
N ARG A 30 -7.73 -7.85 -0.19
CA ARG A 30 -7.81 -9.07 0.64
C ARG A 30 -6.97 -8.96 1.89
N LEU A 31 -5.76 -8.40 1.79
CA LEU A 31 -4.88 -8.19 2.95
C LEU A 31 -5.44 -7.09 3.86
N VAL A 32 -5.90 -5.98 3.29
CA VAL A 32 -6.59 -4.91 4.03
C VAL A 32 -7.77 -5.47 4.83
N GLN A 33 -8.61 -6.30 4.21
CA GLN A 33 -9.71 -6.97 4.91
C GLN A 33 -9.24 -7.95 6.00
N GLN A 34 -8.16 -8.71 5.74
CA GLN A 34 -7.58 -9.63 6.75
C GLN A 34 -7.02 -8.88 7.96
N LEU A 35 -6.54 -7.65 7.77
CA LEU A 35 -6.07 -6.76 8.83
C LEU A 35 -7.22 -6.13 9.64
N GLY A 36 -8.47 -6.42 9.29
CA GLY A 36 -9.65 -5.99 10.05
C GLY A 36 -10.33 -4.73 9.52
N TRP A 37 -9.84 -4.14 8.43
CA TRP A 37 -10.48 -2.98 7.81
C TRP A 37 -11.76 -3.37 7.05
N ASP A 38 -12.83 -2.60 7.21
CA ASP A 38 -14.07 -2.82 6.47
C ASP A 38 -13.97 -2.29 5.04
N ILE A 39 -13.58 -3.17 4.10
CA ILE A 39 -13.52 -2.84 2.67
C ILE A 39 -14.88 -2.53 2.04
N TRP A 40 -15.98 -2.72 2.76
CA TRP A 40 -17.34 -2.39 2.32
C TRP A 40 -17.80 -1.01 2.79
N ASP A 41 -17.10 -0.41 3.77
CA ASP A 41 -17.34 0.96 4.23
C ASP A 41 -16.40 1.93 3.50
N PRO A 42 -16.90 2.73 2.54
CA PRO A 42 -16.08 3.70 1.82
C PRO A 42 -15.64 4.90 2.67
N SER A 43 -16.15 5.04 3.89
CA SER A 43 -15.64 6.02 4.85
C SER A 43 -14.40 5.51 5.59
N GLU A 44 -14.23 4.19 5.67
CA GLU A 44 -13.08 3.52 6.29
C GLU A 44 -12.02 3.15 5.25
N VAL A 45 -12.39 2.48 4.16
CA VAL A 45 -11.51 2.12 3.05
C VAL A 45 -11.87 2.95 1.82
N TYR A 46 -11.28 4.14 1.73
CA TYR A 46 -11.60 5.14 0.71
C TYR A 46 -10.76 4.93 -0.55
N ALA A 47 -11.37 4.46 -1.63
CA ALA A 47 -10.70 4.36 -2.92
C ALA A 47 -10.57 5.71 -3.64
N GLU A 48 -9.50 5.90 -4.42
CA GLU A 48 -9.31 7.08 -5.26
C GLU A 48 -9.31 8.40 -4.47
N PHE A 49 -8.67 8.40 -3.30
CA PHE A 49 -8.70 9.51 -2.35
C PHE A 49 -7.88 10.72 -2.84
N LYS A 50 -8.48 11.91 -2.79
CA LYS A 50 -7.80 13.16 -3.16
C LYS A 50 -6.98 13.69 -1.97
N ALA A 51 -5.71 13.30 -1.90
CA ALA A 51 -4.82 13.68 -0.79
C ALA A 51 -4.34 15.14 -0.82
N THR A 52 -4.38 15.84 -1.96
CA THR A 52 -3.89 17.23 -2.06
C THR A 52 -5.02 18.22 -2.37
N ARG A 53 -4.91 19.46 -1.87
CA ARG A 53 -5.89 20.53 -2.14
C ARG A 53 -5.67 21.24 -3.48
N LYS A 54 -4.55 20.97 -4.17
CA LYS A 54 -4.17 21.65 -5.40
C LYS A 54 -4.99 21.18 -6.63
N GLU A 55 -4.78 21.89 -7.73
CA GLU A 55 -5.29 21.59 -9.09
C GLU A 55 -4.77 20.26 -9.66
N ASP A 56 -3.83 19.59 -8.97
CA ASP A 56 -3.42 18.23 -9.30
C ASP A 56 -4.60 17.27 -9.01
N HIS A 57 -5.17 16.72 -10.07
CA HIS A 57 -6.23 15.71 -10.03
C HIS A 57 -5.73 14.32 -9.58
N THR A 58 -4.57 14.25 -8.95
CA THR A 58 -3.94 13.00 -8.51
C THR A 58 -4.67 12.43 -7.29
N ARG A 59 -4.81 11.12 -7.28
CA ARG A 59 -5.56 10.34 -6.29
C ARG A 59 -4.72 9.16 -5.85
N VAL A 60 -4.67 8.92 -4.54
CA VAL A 60 -4.08 7.68 -4.02
C VAL A 60 -5.10 6.57 -4.17
N ASP A 61 -4.63 5.37 -4.54
CA ASP A 61 -5.52 4.25 -4.87
C ASP A 61 -6.42 3.86 -3.70
N LEU A 62 -5.87 3.81 -2.47
CA LEU A 62 -6.64 3.64 -1.23
C LEU A 62 -6.12 4.55 -0.12
N ALA A 63 -7.04 5.11 0.65
CA ALA A 63 -6.79 5.72 1.95
C ALA A 63 -7.60 5.00 3.03
N LEU A 64 -6.94 4.55 4.09
CA LEU A 64 -7.58 3.89 5.23
C LEU A 64 -7.79 4.90 6.36
N PHE A 65 -8.99 4.97 6.93
CA PHE A 65 -9.38 5.92 7.98
C PHE A 65 -9.93 5.20 9.20
N THR A 66 -9.38 5.49 10.37
CA THR A 66 -9.96 4.99 11.63
C THR A 66 -11.26 5.73 11.96
N HIS A 67 -12.24 5.02 12.55
CA HIS A 67 -13.57 5.56 12.87
C HIS A 67 -13.57 6.76 13.83
N ASP A 68 -12.49 6.99 14.57
CA ASP A 68 -12.43 8.06 15.58
C ASP A 68 -12.15 9.45 14.97
N PHE A 69 -12.12 9.58 13.63
CA PHE A 69 -12.06 10.82 12.83
C PHE A 69 -10.94 11.83 13.15
N GLU A 70 -10.06 11.54 14.12
CA GLU A 70 -8.85 12.28 14.43
C GLU A 70 -7.60 11.39 14.22
N ALA A 71 -7.03 11.51 13.01
CA ALA A 71 -5.59 11.48 12.77
C ALA A 71 -4.82 10.15 12.57
N THR A 72 -5.42 9.10 12.01
CA THR A 72 -4.60 8.06 11.36
C THR A 72 -5.15 7.70 9.98
N THR A 73 -4.52 8.28 8.95
CA THR A 73 -4.71 7.87 7.57
C THR A 73 -3.55 6.97 7.14
N ILE A 74 -3.82 5.85 6.47
CA ILE A 74 -2.79 5.07 5.76
C ILE A 74 -3.02 5.23 4.27
N PHE A 75 -1.98 5.59 3.52
CA PHE A 75 -2.05 5.70 2.06
C PHE A 75 -1.42 4.50 1.39
N ILE A 76 -2.15 3.89 0.46
CA ILE A 76 -1.74 2.71 -0.30
C ILE A 76 -1.72 3.05 -1.79
N GLU A 77 -0.55 3.00 -2.40
CA GLU A 77 -0.39 3.11 -3.84
C GLU A 77 -0.04 1.73 -4.42
N CYS A 78 -0.78 1.33 -5.44
CA CYS A 78 -0.63 0.07 -6.16
C CYS A 78 0.01 0.30 -7.54
N LYS A 79 0.71 -0.72 -8.02
CA LYS A 79 1.18 -0.82 -9.40
C LYS A 79 0.90 -2.21 -9.96
N SER A 80 0.89 -2.33 -11.29
CA SER A 80 0.92 -3.64 -11.96
C SER A 80 2.18 -4.41 -11.54
N VAL A 81 2.10 -5.75 -11.45
CA VAL A 81 3.24 -6.62 -11.07
C VAL A 81 4.52 -6.27 -11.87
N GLY A 82 5.62 -5.97 -11.18
CA GLY A 82 6.88 -5.53 -11.78
C GLY A 82 6.90 -4.05 -12.15
N GLY A 83 5.90 -3.27 -11.79
CA GLY A 83 5.83 -1.82 -12.00
C GLY A 83 6.81 -1.06 -11.11
N LEU A 84 7.07 -1.55 -9.89
CA LEU A 84 7.98 -0.88 -8.96
C LEU A 84 9.44 -0.95 -9.41
N THR A 85 9.85 -1.99 -10.11
CA THR A 85 11.24 -2.12 -10.59
C THR A 85 11.53 -1.23 -11.80
N LYS A 86 10.50 -0.74 -12.51
CA LYS A 86 10.66 0.10 -13.70
C LYS A 86 10.85 1.57 -13.38
N ASP A 87 10.15 2.09 -12.36
CA ASP A 87 10.11 3.53 -12.09
C ASP A 87 9.93 3.88 -10.61
N LEU A 88 10.73 3.24 -9.74
CA LEU A 88 10.63 3.44 -8.30
C LEU A 88 10.75 4.93 -7.90
N ALA A 89 11.65 5.68 -8.54
CA ALA A 89 11.91 7.07 -8.20
C ALA A 89 10.72 8.00 -8.52
N ALA A 90 10.02 7.80 -9.64
CA ALA A 90 8.83 8.60 -9.94
C ALA A 90 7.68 8.25 -8.99
N VAL A 91 7.52 6.97 -8.63
CA VAL A 91 6.44 6.55 -7.74
C VAL A 91 6.69 7.00 -6.28
N GLU A 92 7.93 6.93 -5.80
CA GLU A 92 8.31 7.53 -4.50
C GLU A 92 8.07 9.04 -4.47
N LYS A 93 8.33 9.74 -5.58
CA LYS A 93 8.02 11.17 -5.73
C LYS A 93 6.51 11.43 -5.63
N GLN A 94 5.69 10.64 -6.31
CA GLN A 94 4.23 10.77 -6.28
C GLN A 94 3.68 10.58 -4.85
N LEU A 95 4.14 9.55 -4.14
CA LEU A 95 3.77 9.28 -2.76
C LEU A 95 4.18 10.39 -1.79
N ARG A 96 5.39 10.95 -1.97
CA ARG A 96 5.83 12.11 -1.20
C ARG A 96 4.90 13.31 -1.42
N ASP A 97 4.47 13.53 -2.65
CA ASP A 97 3.62 14.68 -3.00
C ASP A 97 2.21 14.54 -2.38
N TYR A 98 1.67 13.33 -2.21
CA TYR A 98 0.43 13.08 -1.46
C TYR A 98 0.53 13.43 0.03
N ASN A 99 1.67 13.15 0.65
CA ASN A 99 1.87 13.35 2.08
C ASN A 99 2.20 14.81 2.46
N ARG A 100 2.26 15.74 1.49
CA ARG A 100 2.58 17.15 1.72
C ARG A 100 1.47 17.93 2.42
N ASP A 101 0.22 17.68 2.03
CA ASP A 101 -0.94 18.48 2.46
C ASP A 101 -1.88 17.68 3.41
N HIS A 102 -1.91 16.35 3.30
CA HIS A 102 -2.49 15.43 4.29
C HIS A 102 -1.44 14.41 4.70
N THR A 103 -0.93 14.52 5.93
CA THR A 103 0.10 13.61 6.42
C THR A 103 -0.54 12.35 6.98
N ALA A 104 -0.44 11.25 6.22
CA ALA A 104 -0.76 9.91 6.70
C ALA A 104 0.17 9.53 7.88
N LEU A 105 -0.16 8.47 8.64
CA LEU A 105 0.74 7.90 9.64
C LEU A 105 1.97 7.26 8.97
N PHE A 106 1.68 6.38 8.01
CA PHE A 106 2.63 5.85 7.08
C PHE A 106 1.95 5.65 5.73
N THR A 107 2.77 5.45 4.71
CA THR A 107 2.30 5.12 3.38
C THR A 107 3.01 3.89 2.87
N LEU A 108 2.31 3.11 2.06
CA LEU A 108 2.84 1.91 1.45
C LEU A 108 2.74 1.94 -0.06
N LEU A 109 3.69 1.27 -0.69
CA LEU A 109 3.81 1.11 -2.12
C LEU A 109 3.95 -0.38 -2.45
N THR A 110 3.13 -0.88 -3.38
CA THR A 110 3.20 -2.28 -3.77
C THR A 110 2.88 -2.53 -5.24
N ASP A 111 3.54 -3.52 -5.85
CA ASP A 111 3.09 -4.15 -7.10
C ASP A 111 2.50 -5.55 -6.87
N GLY A 112 2.10 -5.84 -5.63
CA GLY A 112 1.64 -7.15 -5.17
C GLY A 112 2.77 -8.10 -4.79
N ARG A 113 3.92 -8.02 -5.47
CA ARG A 113 5.12 -8.81 -5.13
C ARG A 113 5.99 -8.08 -4.13
N HIS A 114 6.42 -6.87 -4.47
CA HIS A 114 7.29 -6.06 -3.64
C HIS A 114 6.42 -5.11 -2.80
N TRP A 115 6.74 -5.01 -1.53
CA TRP A 115 6.07 -4.13 -0.59
C TRP A 115 7.09 -3.21 0.06
N ARG A 116 6.73 -1.94 0.22
CA ARG A 116 7.60 -0.90 0.75
C ARG A 116 6.77 0.04 1.63
N PHE A 117 7.19 0.22 2.88
CA PHE A 117 6.48 1.03 3.86
C PHE A 117 7.36 2.21 4.28
N TYR A 118 6.78 3.41 4.27
CA TYR A 118 7.48 4.66 4.52
C TYR A 118 6.80 5.44 5.63
N TYR A 119 7.58 5.95 6.59
CA TYR A 119 7.06 6.89 7.57
C TYR A 119 6.71 8.20 6.87
N SER A 120 5.53 8.75 7.17
CA SER A 120 5.09 9.99 6.54
C SER A 120 5.51 11.24 7.33
N PHE A 121 5.61 11.12 8.66
CA PHE A 121 5.87 12.23 9.59
C PHE A 121 7.34 12.67 9.76
N THR A 122 8.32 11.94 9.22
CA THR A 122 9.74 12.23 9.49
C THR A 122 10.32 13.32 8.58
N SER A 123 11.30 14.09 9.06
CA SER A 123 12.09 15.01 8.22
C SER A 123 13.14 14.25 7.41
N GLY A 124 13.45 14.70 6.18
CA GLY A 124 14.48 14.09 5.33
C GLY A 124 13.96 13.66 3.95
N GLU A 125 14.86 13.11 3.13
CA GLU A 125 14.49 12.59 1.81
C GLU A 125 13.54 11.40 1.94
N PHE A 126 12.52 11.32 1.09
CA PHE A 126 11.46 10.31 1.20
C PHE A 126 12.00 8.87 1.17
N LYS A 127 13.03 8.61 0.37
CA LYS A 127 13.71 7.32 0.29
C LYS A 127 14.28 6.86 1.64
N ASP A 128 14.73 7.79 2.48
CA ASP A 128 15.35 7.51 3.78
C ASP A 128 14.30 7.23 4.86
N LYS A 129 13.01 7.37 4.52
CA LYS A 129 11.86 7.07 5.39
C LYS A 129 11.37 5.63 5.26
N LEU A 130 11.95 4.85 4.35
CA LEU A 130 11.63 3.43 4.18
C LEU A 130 12.01 2.66 5.44
N PHE A 131 11.03 2.06 6.12
CA PHE A 131 11.28 1.32 7.36
C PHE A 131 11.00 -0.18 7.24
N CYS A 132 10.19 -0.60 6.28
CA CYS A 132 9.95 -2.02 5.99
C CYS A 132 9.89 -2.24 4.48
N LYS A 133 10.46 -3.35 4.03
CA LYS A 133 10.29 -3.85 2.67
C LYS A 133 10.41 -5.37 2.65
N PHE A 134 9.68 -6.02 1.76
CA PHE A 134 9.81 -7.46 1.49
C PHE A 134 9.42 -7.80 0.06
N ASP A 135 9.86 -8.96 -0.41
CA ASP A 135 9.46 -9.62 -1.65
C ASP A 135 8.65 -10.89 -1.34
N LEU A 136 7.35 -10.82 -1.62
CA LEU A 136 6.39 -11.88 -1.33
C LEU A 136 6.70 -13.21 -2.05
N LEU A 137 7.53 -13.21 -3.10
CA LEU A 137 7.91 -14.45 -3.78
C LEU A 137 9.07 -15.19 -3.12
N THR A 138 9.98 -14.46 -2.47
CA THR A 138 11.27 -14.99 -2.00
C THR A 138 11.41 -15.01 -0.49
N ASP A 139 10.80 -14.06 0.21
CA ASP A 139 10.96 -13.90 1.64
C ASP A 139 10.05 -14.88 2.40
N ASP A 140 10.35 -15.10 3.68
CA ASP A 140 9.60 -16.02 4.52
C ASP A 140 8.18 -15.49 4.80
N LEU A 141 7.17 -16.36 4.70
CA LEU A 141 5.79 -15.90 4.85
C LEU A 141 5.38 -15.66 6.31
N GLU A 142 6.02 -16.32 7.26
CA GLU A 142 5.75 -16.07 8.68
C GLU A 142 6.29 -14.68 9.04
N GLU A 143 7.53 -14.37 8.61
CA GLU A 143 8.09 -13.01 8.78
C GLU A 143 7.23 -11.93 8.09
N ILE A 144 6.74 -12.18 6.89
CA ILE A 144 5.83 -11.25 6.19
C ILE A 144 4.50 -11.10 6.94
N ALA A 145 3.94 -12.19 7.48
CA ALA A 145 2.71 -12.12 8.27
C ALA A 145 2.93 -11.29 9.53
N ASP A 146 4.05 -11.49 10.24
CA ASP A 146 4.42 -10.72 11.42
C ASP A 146 4.58 -9.23 11.10
N HIS A 147 5.17 -8.89 9.96
CA HIS A 147 5.22 -7.49 9.49
C HIS A 147 3.81 -6.91 9.35
N PHE A 148 2.89 -7.60 8.68
CA PHE A 148 1.53 -7.12 8.53
C PHE A 148 0.78 -6.99 9.86
N ASP A 149 0.96 -7.91 10.79
CA ASP A 149 0.26 -7.90 12.08
C ASP A 149 0.83 -6.86 13.07
N THR A 150 2.04 -6.37 12.82
CA THR A 150 2.71 -5.36 13.67
C THR A 150 2.30 -3.91 13.33
N PHE A 151 1.75 -3.67 12.13
CA PHE A 151 1.46 -2.33 11.59
C PHE A 151 -0.03 -2.02 11.52
#